data_AF-A0A5B7CRR4-F1
#
_entry.id   AF-A0A5B7CRR4-F1
#
_cell.length_a   1.000
_cell.length_b   1.000
_cell.length_c   1.000
_cell.angle_alpha   90.00
_cell.angle_beta   90.00
_cell.angle_gamma   90.00
#
_symmetry.space_group_name_H-M   'P 1'
#
loop_
_entity.id
_entity.type
_entity.pdbx_description
1 polymer ?
#
loop_
_entity_poly.entity_id
_entity_poly.type
_entity_poly.pdbx_seq_one_letter_code
_entity_poly.pdbx_strand_id
1 'polypeptide(L)'
;MMAWPASSDSPTDIRKVVRWTAPDYDVVSRVHEYGGGSFTVYNNTLFFSRGEDDAMYRQEGPASQPSRLTQGQKKRYADGVYSPEWNALFLVMEDHSQVEEGGLQEPRNSIVMVDASSGKEKIIVEHADFFASPRITQDGLHLVWIQWNHPRMPWDENQMFVAGLKEHETDITISRFFQHGSMMTPFFDQNNELFYVHDSTGWWNLYWVNRRGFEINLTPQSLEVGWPTWRLGRQAYDINPRLGAREAVVICGHDLTVVDLRKQKRRVIKTGYTTYSLGVAYSKAGDKVYTVASDGSRHARLVEVEVRTGRTRDVSQASDAEVEKGYISTARLMQFPTTQGDFAYGYLYSPKFKKNYMEALIGNLDRHKDRYVTRSPLRNYERLEVPMIFFHGANDKVVPPDQVRGMYNLVKTKQLPAAFIVFDDEGHVFTHRDSLSRALEAEFYFFAMVFNFTPADIVSDVSIGH
;
A
#
# COMPACT_ATOMS: atom_id res chain seq x y z
N MET A 1 -30.19 24.05 31.69
CA MET A 1 -30.98 24.73 30.65
C MET A 1 -30.08 25.77 30.00
N MET A 2 -29.43 25.41 28.90
CA MET A 2 -28.93 26.31 27.84
C MET A 2 -28.37 25.38 26.75
N ALA A 3 -29.23 25.09 25.79
CA ALA A 3 -28.90 24.38 24.57
C ALA A 3 -28.16 25.34 23.63
N TRP A 4 -27.11 24.86 22.97
CA TRP A 4 -26.58 25.51 21.79
C TRP A 4 -27.34 25.02 20.55
N PRO A 5 -27.76 25.92 19.65
CA PRO A 5 -28.72 25.61 18.61
C PRO A 5 -28.09 24.74 17.51
N ALA A 6 -28.86 23.73 17.10
CA ALA A 6 -28.65 23.05 15.84
C ALA A 6 -28.68 24.08 14.70
N SER A 7 -27.58 24.19 13.96
CA SER A 7 -27.60 24.90 12.68
C SER A 7 -28.16 23.98 11.61
N SER A 8 -29.12 24.54 10.90
CA SER A 8 -30.07 23.92 9.99
C SER A 8 -29.50 23.61 8.61
N ASP A 9 -29.87 22.44 8.10
CA ASP A 9 -30.16 22.09 6.71
C ASP A 9 -29.28 22.69 5.60
N SER A 10 -28.30 21.88 5.17
CA SER A 10 -27.88 21.80 3.77
C SER A 10 -28.35 20.46 3.18
N PRO A 11 -28.93 20.40 1.96
CA PRO A 11 -29.42 19.18 1.37
C PRO A 11 -28.25 18.36 0.83
N THR A 12 -27.50 17.71 1.71
CA THR A 12 -26.52 16.72 1.32
C THR A 12 -27.14 15.36 1.53
N ASP A 13 -27.58 14.77 0.41
CA ASP A 13 -27.72 13.33 0.24
C ASP A 13 -26.32 12.69 0.45
N ILE A 14 -25.93 12.59 1.72
CA ILE A 14 -24.82 11.77 2.18
C ILE A 14 -25.43 10.38 2.24
N ARG A 15 -25.11 9.52 1.27
CA ARG A 15 -25.17 8.08 1.50
C ARG A 15 -24.40 7.86 2.80
N LYS A 16 -25.12 7.57 3.88
CA LYS A 16 -24.57 7.47 5.23
C LYS A 16 -23.37 6.52 5.17
N VAL A 17 -22.17 6.99 5.51
CA VAL A 17 -21.02 6.11 5.66
C VAL A 17 -21.32 5.22 6.86
N VAL A 18 -21.31 3.91 6.64
CA VAL A 18 -21.61 2.91 7.68
C VAL A 18 -20.37 2.09 7.92
N ARG A 19 -20.01 1.94 9.20
CA ARG A 19 -19.00 0.95 9.62
C ARG A 19 -19.63 -0.44 9.52
N TRP A 20 -18.98 -1.35 8.81
CA TRP A 20 -19.47 -2.72 8.61
C TRP A 20 -19.08 -3.63 9.77
N THR A 21 -17.78 -3.81 9.98
CA THR A 21 -17.23 -4.64 11.05
C THR A 21 -17.12 -3.87 12.36
N ALA A 22 -17.45 -4.53 13.46
CA ALA A 22 -17.30 -3.96 14.79
C ALA A 22 -15.80 -3.73 15.13
N PRO A 23 -15.47 -2.77 16.02
CA PRO A 23 -14.08 -2.40 16.30
C PRO A 23 -13.17 -3.55 16.79
N ASP A 24 -13.74 -4.59 17.36
CA ASP A 24 -13.08 -5.82 17.85
C ASP A 24 -12.80 -6.86 16.74
N TYR A 25 -13.28 -6.62 15.52
CA TYR A 25 -12.94 -7.39 14.34
C TYR A 25 -11.92 -6.61 13.49
N ASP A 26 -10.65 -6.96 13.67
CA ASP A 26 -9.54 -6.37 12.94
C ASP A 26 -9.43 -6.94 11.51
N VAL A 27 -9.86 -6.16 10.52
CA VAL A 27 -9.84 -6.55 9.10
C VAL A 27 -8.41 -6.44 8.53
N VAL A 28 -7.56 -7.41 8.88
CA VAL A 28 -6.13 -7.42 8.62
C VAL A 28 -5.68 -8.79 8.13
N SER A 29 -4.71 -8.78 7.20
CA SER A 29 -3.95 -9.96 6.82
C SER A 29 -2.47 -9.69 7.04
N ARG A 30 -1.72 -10.75 7.38
CA ARG A 30 -0.27 -10.73 7.61
C ARG A 30 0.49 -11.56 6.57
N VAL A 31 -0.15 -11.92 5.45
CA VAL A 31 0.56 -12.55 4.32
C VAL A 31 1.71 -11.64 3.89
N HIS A 32 2.88 -12.24 3.65
CA HIS A 32 4.16 -11.61 3.38
C HIS A 32 4.66 -10.65 4.50
N GLU A 33 4.10 -10.76 5.72
CA GLU A 33 4.31 -9.86 6.88
C GLU A 33 3.91 -8.38 6.67
N TYR A 34 3.86 -7.89 5.43
CA TYR A 34 3.41 -6.54 5.08
C TYR A 34 1.88 -6.44 4.94
N GLY A 35 1.19 -7.56 4.68
CA GLY A 35 -0.25 -7.63 4.56
C GLY A 35 -0.83 -6.97 3.31
N GLY A 36 -2.07 -6.50 3.44
CA GLY A 36 -2.88 -6.01 2.32
C GLY A 36 -3.86 -7.06 1.80
N GLY A 37 -4.73 -6.68 0.86
CA GLY A 37 -5.76 -7.57 0.30
C GLY A 37 -6.63 -8.26 1.36
N SER A 38 -6.85 -7.61 2.52
CA SER A 38 -7.49 -8.23 3.68
C SER A 38 -8.99 -8.44 3.52
N PHE A 39 -9.61 -7.95 2.45
CA PHE A 39 -11.02 -8.17 2.20
C PHE A 39 -11.37 -8.10 0.71
N THR A 40 -12.53 -8.67 0.39
CA THR A 40 -13.23 -8.51 -0.89
C THR A 40 -14.73 -8.39 -0.63
N VAL A 41 -15.42 -7.68 -1.52
CA VAL A 41 -16.87 -7.43 -1.40
C VAL A 41 -17.57 -7.93 -2.63
N TYR A 42 -18.59 -8.76 -2.45
CA TYR A 42 -19.46 -9.21 -3.51
C TYR A 42 -20.92 -9.16 -3.07
N ASN A 43 -21.78 -8.52 -3.86
CA ASN A 43 -23.23 -8.44 -3.64
C ASN A 43 -23.65 -8.21 -2.16
N ASN A 44 -23.15 -7.12 -1.56
CA ASN A 44 -23.41 -6.76 -0.15
C ASN A 44 -22.93 -7.80 0.88
N THR A 45 -22.02 -8.69 0.51
CA THR A 45 -21.31 -9.59 1.40
C THR A 45 -19.84 -9.18 1.45
N LEU A 46 -19.32 -9.00 2.67
CA LEU A 46 -17.91 -8.76 2.93
C LEU A 46 -17.26 -10.10 3.32
N PHE A 47 -16.20 -10.46 2.60
CA PHE A 47 -15.31 -11.56 3.00
C PHE A 47 -13.99 -10.95 3.41
N PHE A 48 -13.47 -11.29 4.59
CA PHE A 48 -12.29 -10.63 5.13
C PHE A 48 -11.43 -11.55 5.99
N SER A 49 -10.14 -11.28 6.03
CA SER A 49 -9.19 -11.90 6.96
C SER A 49 -9.24 -11.15 8.29
N ARG A 50 -9.25 -11.90 9.38
CA ARG A 50 -9.13 -11.34 10.73
C ARG A 50 -7.71 -11.53 11.25
N GLY A 51 -7.08 -10.46 11.72
CA GLY A 51 -5.67 -10.52 12.14
C GLY A 51 -5.47 -11.25 13.48
N GLU A 52 -6.47 -11.25 14.37
CA GLU A 52 -6.38 -11.93 15.67
C GLU A 52 -6.15 -13.45 15.53
N ASP A 53 -6.80 -14.09 14.56
CA ASP A 53 -6.79 -15.56 14.41
C ASP A 53 -6.47 -16.04 12.98
N ASP A 54 -6.06 -15.14 12.10
CA ASP A 54 -5.71 -15.37 10.69
C ASP A 54 -6.82 -16.05 9.85
N ALA A 55 -8.04 -16.19 10.37
CA ALA A 55 -9.13 -16.85 9.66
C ALA A 55 -9.83 -15.92 8.66
N MET A 56 -10.46 -16.52 7.65
CA MET A 56 -11.43 -15.83 6.81
C MET A 56 -12.79 -15.78 7.51
N TYR A 57 -13.46 -14.65 7.37
CA TYR A 57 -14.79 -14.36 7.87
C TYR A 57 -15.70 -13.87 6.75
N ARG A 58 -17.00 -14.03 6.95
CA ARG A 58 -18.07 -13.58 6.07
C ARG A 58 -19.04 -12.70 6.85
N GLN A 59 -19.47 -11.58 6.27
CA GLN A 59 -20.47 -10.71 6.84
C GLN A 59 -21.49 -10.30 5.77
N GLU A 60 -22.73 -10.77 5.91
CA GLU A 60 -23.83 -10.53 4.96
C GLU A 60 -24.52 -9.17 5.21
N GLY A 61 -23.76 -8.09 5.08
CA GLY A 61 -24.23 -6.72 5.27
C GLY A 61 -23.83 -6.11 6.63
N PRO A 62 -23.91 -4.78 6.76
CA PRO A 62 -23.32 -4.06 7.89
C PRO A 62 -24.01 -4.30 9.24
N ALA A 63 -25.25 -4.78 9.25
CA ALA A 63 -25.98 -5.12 10.48
C ALA A 63 -25.83 -6.59 10.89
N SER A 64 -25.26 -7.42 10.02
CA SER A 64 -25.09 -8.86 10.24
C SER A 64 -23.84 -9.13 11.05
N GLN A 65 -23.88 -10.13 11.93
CA GLN A 65 -22.71 -10.59 12.67
C GLN A 65 -21.74 -11.33 11.74
N PRO A 66 -20.42 -11.07 11.81
CA PRO A 66 -19.45 -11.85 11.06
C PRO A 66 -19.45 -13.32 11.47
N SER A 67 -19.52 -14.23 10.51
CA SER A 67 -19.35 -15.66 10.70
C SER A 67 -17.98 -16.12 10.23
N ARG A 68 -17.33 -16.98 11.01
CA ARG A 68 -16.05 -17.58 10.65
C ARG A 68 -16.24 -18.55 9.47
N LEU A 69 -15.40 -18.44 8.46
CA LEU A 69 -15.42 -19.28 7.25
C LEU A 69 -14.29 -20.34 7.28
N THR A 70 -13.05 -19.97 7.63
CA THR A 70 -11.92 -20.91 7.73
C THR A 70 -11.44 -21.04 9.18
N GLN A 71 -10.61 -22.04 9.47
CA GLN A 71 -10.17 -22.30 10.84
C GLN A 71 -9.01 -21.39 11.31
N GLY A 72 -8.22 -20.80 10.41
CA GLY A 72 -7.08 -19.92 10.77
C GLY A 72 -5.88 -20.63 11.44
N GLN A 73 -5.82 -21.96 11.40
CA GLN A 73 -4.82 -22.80 12.08
C GLN A 73 -3.41 -22.65 11.50
N LYS A 74 -2.68 -21.59 11.88
CA LYS A 74 -1.39 -21.21 11.27
C LYS A 74 -1.48 -20.96 9.76
N LYS A 75 -2.68 -20.70 9.24
CA LYS A 75 -2.90 -20.37 7.83
C LYS A 75 -3.39 -18.95 7.72
N ARG A 76 -2.74 -18.17 6.85
CA ARG A 76 -3.09 -16.76 6.60
C ARG A 76 -3.61 -16.62 5.18
N TYR A 77 -4.56 -15.71 4.96
CA TYR A 77 -5.22 -15.53 3.68
C TYR A 77 -5.18 -14.07 3.24
N ALA A 78 -5.10 -13.80 1.95
CA ALA A 78 -5.12 -12.45 1.39
C ALA A 78 -5.49 -12.40 -0.10
N ASP A 79 -5.71 -11.18 -0.60
CA ASP A 79 -5.82 -10.82 -2.02
C ASP A 79 -6.90 -11.57 -2.80
N GLY A 80 -8.02 -11.85 -2.14
CA GLY A 80 -9.05 -12.74 -2.66
C GLY A 80 -9.99 -12.14 -3.68
N VAL A 81 -10.49 -12.99 -4.58
CA VAL A 81 -11.65 -12.72 -5.44
C VAL A 81 -12.75 -13.74 -5.18
N TYR A 82 -14.00 -13.29 -5.10
CA TYR A 82 -15.17 -14.18 -5.02
C TYR A 82 -15.68 -14.50 -6.42
N SER A 83 -15.97 -15.78 -6.68
CA SER A 83 -16.59 -16.25 -7.91
C SER A 83 -17.99 -16.80 -7.64
N PRO A 84 -19.06 -16.21 -8.21
CA PRO A 84 -20.42 -16.72 -8.06
C PRO A 84 -20.63 -18.08 -8.73
N GLU A 85 -19.99 -18.32 -9.87
CA GLU A 85 -20.10 -19.60 -10.61
C GLU A 85 -19.57 -20.78 -9.79
N TRP A 86 -18.59 -20.52 -8.93
CA TRP A 86 -18.00 -21.53 -8.04
C TRP A 86 -18.57 -21.48 -6.61
N ASN A 87 -19.30 -20.41 -6.28
CA ASN A 87 -19.61 -20.03 -4.91
C ASN A 87 -18.38 -20.14 -3.98
N ALA A 88 -17.24 -19.61 -4.42
CA ALA A 88 -15.97 -19.77 -3.73
C ALA A 88 -15.08 -18.54 -3.84
N LEU A 89 -14.16 -18.39 -2.88
CA LEU A 89 -13.07 -17.42 -2.91
C LEU A 89 -11.82 -18.07 -3.50
N PHE A 90 -11.10 -17.33 -4.34
CA PHE A 90 -9.74 -17.68 -4.77
C PHE A 90 -8.78 -16.69 -4.10
N LEU A 91 -7.89 -17.18 -3.25
CA LEU A 91 -7.07 -16.40 -2.32
C LEU A 91 -5.59 -16.80 -2.40
N VAL A 92 -4.70 -15.89 -2.03
CA VAL A 92 -3.35 -16.25 -1.61
C VAL A 92 -3.46 -16.84 -0.19
N MET A 93 -2.75 -17.94 0.06
CA MET A 93 -2.67 -18.58 1.37
C MET A 93 -1.22 -18.92 1.74
N GLU A 94 -0.85 -18.58 2.97
CA GLU A 94 0.40 -19.02 3.61
C GLU A 94 0.09 -20.08 4.67
N ASP A 95 0.72 -21.25 4.56
CA ASP A 95 0.67 -22.31 5.57
C ASP A 95 1.94 -22.29 6.42
N HIS A 96 1.81 -21.83 7.67
CA HIS A 96 2.87 -21.76 8.68
C HIS A 96 2.94 -23.01 9.56
N SER A 97 2.24 -24.11 9.22
CA SER A 97 2.23 -25.33 10.04
C SER A 97 3.63 -25.92 10.27
N GLN A 98 4.52 -25.77 9.29
CA GLN A 98 5.91 -26.24 9.32
C GLN A 98 6.90 -25.18 9.85
N VAL A 99 6.43 -23.95 10.11
CA VAL A 99 7.27 -22.86 10.61
C VAL A 99 7.36 -23.01 12.13
N GLU A 100 8.58 -23.29 12.59
CA GLU A 100 8.93 -23.29 14.00
C GLU A 100 9.30 -21.89 14.45
N GLU A 101 9.03 -21.56 15.71
CA GLU A 101 9.36 -20.24 16.26
C GLU A 101 10.88 -20.05 16.30
N GLY A 102 11.38 -19.01 15.62
CA GLY A 102 12.81 -18.78 15.44
C GLY A 102 13.50 -19.68 14.41
N GLY A 103 12.74 -20.54 13.71
CA GLY A 103 13.24 -21.34 12.60
C GLY A 103 13.49 -20.53 11.32
N LEU A 104 14.29 -21.09 10.41
CA LEU A 104 14.55 -20.52 9.08
C LEU A 104 13.56 -21.04 8.02
N GLN A 105 12.60 -21.88 8.42
CA GLN A 105 11.59 -22.42 7.52
C GLN A 105 10.62 -21.31 7.12
N GLU A 106 10.43 -21.15 5.82
CA GLU A 106 9.44 -20.24 5.26
C GLU A 106 8.06 -20.91 5.18
N PRO A 107 6.97 -20.13 5.26
CA PRO A 107 5.63 -20.67 5.05
C PRO A 107 5.48 -21.22 3.63
N ARG A 108 4.60 -22.21 3.47
CA ARG A 108 4.25 -22.69 2.13
C ARG A 108 3.18 -21.78 1.55
N ASN A 109 3.50 -21.14 0.43
CA ASN A 109 2.58 -20.25 -0.26
C ASN A 109 1.77 -21.00 -1.33
N SER A 110 0.52 -20.61 -1.52
CA SER A 110 -0.38 -21.23 -2.50
C SER A 110 -1.47 -20.27 -2.97
N ILE A 111 -2.03 -20.56 -4.14
CA ILE A 111 -3.39 -20.11 -4.48
C ILE A 111 -4.37 -21.17 -4.02
N VAL A 112 -5.33 -20.78 -3.17
CA VAL A 112 -6.34 -21.68 -2.59
C VAL A 112 -7.73 -21.25 -3.03
N MET A 113 -8.59 -22.24 -3.28
CA MET A 113 -10.03 -22.06 -3.38
C MET A 113 -10.69 -22.40 -2.04
N VAL A 114 -11.53 -21.50 -1.54
CA VAL A 114 -12.32 -21.69 -0.31
C VAL A 114 -13.79 -21.62 -0.65
N ASP A 115 -14.51 -22.73 -0.48
CA ASP A 115 -15.96 -22.79 -0.67
C ASP A 115 -16.66 -21.84 0.33
N ALA A 116 -17.49 -20.93 -0.19
CA ALA A 116 -18.06 -19.85 0.61
C ALA A 116 -19.20 -20.29 1.55
N SER A 117 -19.69 -21.53 1.40
CA SER A 117 -20.75 -22.10 2.24
C SER A 117 -20.19 -22.96 3.37
N SER A 118 -19.21 -23.80 3.06
CA SER A 118 -18.65 -24.83 3.95
C SER A 118 -17.30 -24.44 4.53
N GLY A 119 -16.60 -23.47 3.95
CA GLY A 119 -15.23 -23.12 4.32
C GLY A 119 -14.19 -24.14 3.88
N LYS A 120 -14.58 -25.14 3.08
CA LYS A 120 -13.66 -26.19 2.64
C LYS A 120 -12.60 -25.61 1.70
N GLU A 121 -11.35 -25.85 2.06
CA GLU A 121 -10.17 -25.40 1.32
C GLU A 121 -9.72 -26.44 0.29
N LYS A 122 -9.27 -25.98 -0.88
CA LYS A 122 -8.58 -26.80 -1.89
C LYS A 122 -7.47 -26.00 -2.56
N ILE A 123 -6.25 -26.52 -2.53
CA ILE A 123 -5.10 -25.91 -3.19
C ILE A 123 -5.28 -25.99 -4.72
N ILE A 124 -5.06 -24.88 -5.40
CA ILE A 124 -5.13 -24.74 -6.86
C ILE A 124 -3.73 -24.69 -7.46
N VAL A 125 -2.83 -23.92 -6.85
CA VAL A 125 -1.43 -23.77 -7.27
C VAL A 125 -0.55 -23.70 -6.02
N GLU A 126 0.61 -24.34 -6.07
CA GLU A 126 1.63 -24.34 -5.03
C GLU A 126 3.04 -24.36 -5.66
N HIS A 127 4.08 -24.48 -4.82
CA HIS A 127 5.50 -24.62 -5.19
C HIS A 127 6.26 -23.38 -5.64
N ALA A 128 5.62 -22.21 -5.73
CA ALA A 128 6.36 -20.94 -5.77
C ALA A 128 6.54 -20.39 -4.36
N ASP A 129 7.62 -19.66 -4.12
CA ASP A 129 7.90 -19.04 -2.82
C ASP A 129 6.85 -17.96 -2.51
N PHE A 130 6.32 -17.28 -3.53
CA PHE A 130 5.34 -16.21 -3.36
C PHE A 130 4.25 -16.20 -4.44
N PHE A 131 3.05 -15.76 -4.05
CA PHE A 131 1.90 -15.59 -4.93
C PHE A 131 1.20 -14.24 -4.70
N ALA A 132 0.57 -13.69 -5.73
CA ALA A 132 -0.23 -12.48 -5.63
C ALA A 132 -1.37 -12.43 -6.66
N SER A 133 -2.37 -11.60 -6.36
CA SER A 133 -3.41 -11.15 -7.28
C SER A 133 -4.15 -12.24 -8.06
N PRO A 134 -4.68 -13.29 -7.40
CA PRO A 134 -5.60 -14.20 -8.07
C PRO A 134 -6.85 -13.43 -8.53
N ARG A 135 -7.15 -13.46 -9.84
CA ARG A 135 -8.39 -12.93 -10.42
C ARG A 135 -9.03 -13.95 -11.35
N ILE A 136 -10.36 -13.96 -11.41
CA ILE A 136 -11.12 -14.92 -12.19
C ILE A 136 -12.05 -14.19 -13.15
N THR A 137 -12.27 -14.76 -14.33
CA THR A 137 -13.23 -14.25 -15.31
C THR A 137 -14.66 -14.33 -14.79
N GLN A 138 -15.57 -13.50 -15.33
CA GLN A 138 -16.99 -13.50 -14.92
C GLN A 138 -17.66 -14.86 -15.12
N ASP A 139 -17.25 -15.60 -16.15
CA ASP A 139 -17.76 -16.94 -16.45
C ASP A 139 -17.12 -18.04 -15.59
N GLY A 140 -16.19 -17.69 -14.70
CA GLY A 140 -15.52 -18.65 -13.82
C GLY A 140 -14.57 -19.62 -14.53
N LEU A 141 -14.28 -19.41 -15.82
CA LEU A 141 -13.53 -20.38 -16.64
C LEU A 141 -12.02 -20.13 -16.67
N HIS A 142 -11.53 -18.94 -16.32
CA HIS A 142 -10.10 -18.64 -16.34
C HIS A 142 -9.66 -17.93 -15.06
N LEU A 143 -8.60 -18.44 -14.45
CA LEU A 143 -7.93 -17.87 -13.30
C LEU A 143 -6.58 -17.29 -13.74
N VAL A 144 -6.29 -16.05 -13.36
CA VAL A 144 -4.97 -15.41 -13.50
C VAL A 144 -4.35 -15.21 -12.13
N TRP A 145 -3.03 -15.36 -12.02
CA TRP A 145 -2.26 -15.02 -10.82
C TRP A 145 -0.84 -14.59 -11.20
N ILE A 146 -0.16 -13.97 -10.23
CA ILE A 146 1.28 -13.68 -10.28
C ILE A 146 2.00 -14.60 -9.29
N GLN A 147 3.19 -15.05 -9.65
CA GLN A 147 4.10 -15.77 -8.76
C GLN A 147 5.57 -15.38 -9.01
N TRP A 148 6.40 -15.54 -8.00
CA TRP A 148 7.85 -15.37 -8.10
C TRP A 148 8.56 -16.22 -7.05
N ASN A 149 9.87 -16.35 -7.20
CA ASN A 149 10.73 -17.13 -6.30
C ASN A 149 11.95 -16.31 -5.88
N HIS A 150 12.55 -16.69 -4.77
CA HIS A 150 13.85 -16.19 -4.39
C HIS A 150 14.90 -16.44 -5.50
N PRO A 151 15.87 -15.53 -5.68
CA PRO A 151 16.11 -14.30 -4.89
C PRO A 151 15.38 -13.07 -5.44
N ARG A 152 14.38 -13.23 -6.32
CA ARG A 152 13.70 -12.09 -6.97
C ARG A 152 12.68 -11.45 -6.04
N MET A 153 12.60 -10.13 -6.07
CA MET A 153 11.41 -9.40 -5.60
C MET A 153 10.40 -9.22 -6.75
N PRO A 154 9.11 -8.96 -6.49
CA PRO A 154 8.11 -8.88 -7.55
C PRO A 154 8.33 -7.70 -8.51
N TRP A 155 9.11 -6.68 -8.12
CA TRP A 155 9.52 -5.57 -9.00
C TRP A 155 10.82 -5.85 -9.77
N ASP A 156 11.58 -6.89 -9.44
CA ASP A 156 12.76 -7.27 -10.20
C ASP A 156 12.37 -8.13 -11.40
N GLU A 157 11.64 -9.23 -11.12
CA GLU A 157 11.16 -10.17 -12.13
C GLU A 157 10.09 -11.09 -11.52
N ASN A 158 8.97 -11.28 -12.20
CA ASN A 158 7.95 -12.25 -11.80
C ASN A 158 7.32 -12.94 -13.02
N GLN A 159 6.38 -13.85 -12.76
CA GLN A 159 5.65 -14.58 -13.77
C GLN A 159 4.15 -14.39 -13.57
N MET A 160 3.41 -14.23 -14.67
CA MET A 160 1.94 -14.21 -14.66
C MET A 160 1.40 -15.38 -15.47
N PHE A 161 0.47 -16.12 -14.88
CA PHE A 161 -0.15 -17.29 -15.49
C PHE A 161 -1.63 -17.06 -15.67
N VAL A 162 -2.18 -17.54 -16.78
CA VAL A 162 -3.62 -17.66 -16.99
C VAL A 162 -3.94 -19.12 -17.23
N ALA A 163 -4.72 -19.73 -16.35
CA ALA A 163 -5.15 -21.11 -16.47
C ALA A 163 -6.65 -21.22 -16.72
N GLY A 164 -7.03 -22.13 -17.60
CA GLY A 164 -8.40 -22.59 -17.72
C GLY A 164 -8.76 -23.48 -16.53
N LEU A 165 -9.96 -23.27 -16.00
CA LEU A 165 -10.61 -24.11 -15.00
C LEU A 165 -11.67 -24.96 -15.70
N LYS A 166 -11.78 -26.21 -15.29
CA LYS A 166 -12.90 -27.07 -15.68
C LYS A 166 -14.05 -26.89 -14.69
N GLU A 167 -15.28 -26.96 -15.17
CA GLU A 167 -16.47 -26.71 -14.36
C GLU A 167 -16.48 -27.58 -13.09
N HIS A 168 -16.46 -26.92 -11.92
CA HIS A 168 -16.41 -27.54 -10.59
C HIS A 168 -15.24 -28.52 -10.35
N GLU A 169 -14.21 -28.48 -11.19
CA GLU A 169 -12.96 -29.23 -11.08
C GLU A 169 -11.79 -28.27 -10.89
N THR A 170 -10.96 -28.49 -9.88
CA THR A 170 -9.79 -27.62 -9.64
C THR A 170 -8.60 -27.96 -10.54
N ASP A 171 -8.78 -28.86 -11.49
CA ASP A 171 -7.74 -29.19 -12.45
C ASP A 171 -7.55 -27.98 -13.36
N ILE A 172 -6.35 -27.43 -13.30
CA ILE A 172 -5.97 -26.26 -14.08
C ILE A 172 -5.26 -26.69 -15.35
N THR A 173 -5.48 -25.97 -16.45
CA THR A 173 -4.67 -26.09 -17.65
C THR A 173 -4.09 -24.74 -18.00
N ILE A 174 -2.76 -24.60 -18.01
CA ILE A 174 -2.12 -23.32 -18.35
C ILE A 174 -2.46 -22.97 -19.81
N SER A 175 -3.26 -21.93 -19.97
CA SER A 175 -3.69 -21.41 -21.26
C SER A 175 -2.77 -20.30 -21.78
N ARG A 176 -2.11 -19.60 -20.85
CA ARG A 176 -1.13 -18.56 -21.15
C ARG A 176 -0.13 -18.37 -20.03
N PHE A 177 1.05 -17.94 -20.42
CA PHE A 177 2.17 -17.65 -19.54
C PHE A 177 2.90 -16.40 -20.03
N PHE A 178 3.18 -15.49 -19.11
CA PHE A 178 3.94 -14.27 -19.34
C PHE A 178 5.17 -14.27 -18.44
N GLN A 179 6.31 -13.86 -18.99
CA GLN A 179 7.61 -13.84 -18.33
C GLN A 179 8.44 -12.64 -18.78
N HIS A 180 9.52 -12.38 -18.05
CA HIS A 180 10.48 -11.29 -18.24
C HIS A 180 9.93 -9.91 -17.87
N GLY A 181 10.39 -9.41 -16.72
CA GLY A 181 10.00 -8.14 -16.14
C GLY A 181 9.05 -8.29 -14.95
N SER A 182 8.58 -7.16 -14.45
CA SER A 182 7.64 -7.04 -13.36
C SER A 182 6.22 -6.84 -13.87
N MET A 183 5.38 -7.86 -13.71
CA MET A 183 3.94 -7.78 -13.97
C MET A 183 3.16 -7.58 -12.67
N MET A 184 2.08 -6.80 -12.74
CA MET A 184 1.36 -6.36 -11.55
C MET A 184 -0.13 -6.20 -11.79
N THR A 185 -0.93 -6.45 -10.74
CA THR A 185 -2.35 -6.11 -10.68
C THR A 185 -3.18 -6.59 -11.89
N PRO A 186 -3.12 -7.89 -12.27
CA PRO A 186 -3.97 -8.41 -13.32
C PRO A 186 -5.44 -8.22 -12.97
N PHE A 187 -6.29 -8.03 -13.97
CA PHE A 187 -7.73 -7.83 -13.82
C PHE A 187 -8.47 -8.26 -15.09
N PHE A 188 -9.65 -8.86 -14.93
CA PHE A 188 -10.55 -9.14 -16.05
C PHE A 188 -11.72 -8.15 -16.05
N ASP A 189 -11.99 -7.53 -17.20
CA ASP A 189 -13.19 -6.72 -17.36
C ASP A 189 -14.44 -7.60 -17.59
N GLN A 190 -15.60 -6.95 -17.72
CA GLN A 190 -16.88 -7.62 -17.98
C GLN A 190 -16.95 -8.40 -19.31
N ASN A 191 -15.96 -8.26 -20.19
CA ASN A 191 -15.86 -9.00 -21.45
C ASN A 191 -14.85 -10.16 -21.36
N ASN A 192 -14.34 -10.45 -20.16
CA ASN A 192 -13.26 -11.40 -19.89
C ASN A 192 -11.97 -11.07 -20.66
N GLU A 193 -11.70 -9.78 -20.88
CA GLU A 193 -10.43 -9.30 -21.42
C GLU A 193 -9.47 -8.95 -20.29
N LEU A 194 -8.19 -9.26 -20.47
CA LEU A 194 -7.18 -9.13 -19.42
C LEU A 194 -6.54 -7.75 -19.48
N PHE A 195 -6.39 -7.13 -18.32
CA PHE A 195 -5.59 -5.95 -18.08
C PHE A 195 -4.52 -6.27 -17.05
N TYR A 196 -3.35 -5.68 -17.18
CA TYR A 196 -2.27 -5.78 -16.19
C TYR A 196 -1.26 -4.66 -16.38
N VAL A 197 -0.43 -4.43 -15.38
CA VAL A 197 0.68 -3.48 -15.45
C VAL A 197 1.98 -4.24 -15.72
N HIS A 198 2.84 -3.71 -16.60
CA HIS A 198 4.13 -4.31 -16.95
C HIS A 198 5.19 -3.26 -17.25
N ASP A 199 6.43 -3.55 -16.89
CA ASP A 199 7.59 -2.67 -16.98
C ASP A 199 8.47 -2.87 -18.23
N SER A 200 8.00 -3.61 -19.24
CA SER A 200 8.78 -3.93 -20.46
C SER A 200 9.33 -2.72 -21.24
N THR A 201 8.82 -1.50 -20.97
CA THR A 201 9.34 -0.25 -21.55
C THR A 201 10.40 0.45 -20.70
N GLY A 202 10.79 -0.15 -19.57
CA GLY A 202 11.56 0.48 -18.50
C GLY A 202 10.72 1.30 -17.51
N TRP A 203 9.39 1.31 -17.69
CA TRP A 203 8.41 1.97 -16.82
C TRP A 203 7.16 1.11 -16.73
N TRP A 204 6.54 1.03 -15.54
CA TRP A 204 5.27 0.33 -15.37
C TRP A 204 4.17 1.04 -16.16
N ASN A 205 3.65 0.38 -17.18
CA ASN A 205 2.56 0.85 -18.01
C ASN A 205 1.39 -0.13 -17.96
N LEU A 206 0.16 0.34 -18.19
CA LEU A 206 -1.03 -0.50 -18.28
C LEU A 206 -1.11 -1.15 -19.66
N TYR A 207 -1.32 -2.46 -19.70
CA TYR A 207 -1.51 -3.27 -20.89
C TYR A 207 -2.92 -3.84 -20.91
N TRP A 208 -3.45 -4.00 -22.11
CA TRP A 208 -4.69 -4.71 -22.38
C TRP A 208 -4.44 -5.83 -23.36
N VAL A 209 -5.06 -6.98 -23.06
CA VAL A 209 -4.97 -8.17 -23.88
C VAL A 209 -6.36 -8.73 -24.12
N ASN A 210 -6.73 -8.77 -25.39
CA ASN A 210 -8.03 -9.32 -25.78
C ASN A 210 -8.04 -10.86 -25.69
N ARG A 211 -9.23 -11.43 -25.84
CA ARG A 211 -9.45 -12.89 -25.81
C ARG A 211 -8.67 -13.69 -26.86
N ARG A 212 -8.23 -13.04 -27.95
CA ARG A 212 -7.42 -13.67 -29.02
C ARG A 212 -5.91 -13.58 -28.74
N GLY A 213 -5.51 -12.90 -27.67
CA GLY A 213 -4.11 -12.71 -27.30
C GLY A 213 -3.40 -11.54 -27.94
N PHE A 214 -4.15 -10.64 -28.59
CA PHE A 214 -3.58 -9.38 -29.06
C PHE A 214 -3.42 -8.40 -27.89
N GLU A 215 -2.22 -7.85 -27.77
CA GLU A 215 -1.76 -7.01 -26.67
C GLU A 215 -1.45 -5.58 -27.12
N ILE A 216 -1.83 -4.59 -26.32
CA ILE A 216 -1.48 -3.17 -26.52
C ILE A 216 -1.05 -2.54 -25.19
N ASN A 217 0.06 -1.79 -25.20
CA ASN A 217 0.39 -0.82 -24.16
C ASN A 217 -0.55 0.41 -24.24
N LEU A 218 -1.36 0.60 -23.22
CA LEU A 218 -2.38 1.64 -23.14
C LEU A 218 -1.86 2.98 -22.59
N THR A 219 -0.73 2.95 -21.89
CA THR A 219 -0.12 4.13 -21.29
C THR A 219 1.37 4.21 -21.65
N PRO A 220 1.75 4.28 -22.95
CA PRO A 220 3.16 4.36 -23.32
C PRO A 220 3.74 5.70 -22.86
N GLN A 221 4.48 5.68 -21.75
CA GLN A 221 5.09 6.87 -21.15
C GLN A 221 6.19 6.50 -20.15
N SER A 222 7.10 7.43 -19.95
CA SER A 222 8.13 7.39 -18.91
C SER A 222 7.57 7.87 -17.56
N LEU A 223 6.52 7.21 -17.08
CA LEU A 223 5.87 7.49 -15.80
C LEU A 223 5.17 6.24 -15.28
N GLU A 224 5.38 5.96 -13.99
CA GLU A 224 4.87 4.75 -13.35
C GLU A 224 3.35 4.72 -13.24
N VAL A 225 2.77 3.56 -13.54
CA VAL A 225 1.43 3.16 -13.13
C VAL A 225 1.54 2.31 -11.86
N GLY A 226 0.95 2.80 -10.77
CA GLY A 226 0.97 2.09 -9.48
C GLY A 226 2.27 2.26 -8.71
N TRP A 227 2.64 1.22 -7.95
CA TRP A 227 3.73 1.22 -6.96
C TRP A 227 4.28 -0.19 -6.81
N PRO A 228 5.52 -0.39 -6.33
CA PRO A 228 6.04 -1.74 -6.06
C PRO A 228 5.13 -2.56 -5.12
N THR A 229 4.95 -3.85 -5.44
CA THR A 229 4.07 -4.81 -4.74
C THR A 229 4.61 -5.27 -3.38
N TRP A 230 4.83 -4.35 -2.45
CA TRP A 230 5.13 -4.71 -1.05
C TRP A 230 3.90 -5.25 -0.32
N ARG A 231 2.73 -4.67 -0.59
CA ARG A 231 1.45 -5.06 -0.01
C ARG A 231 0.49 -5.56 -1.08
N LEU A 232 -0.31 -6.55 -0.73
CA LEU A 232 -1.30 -7.17 -1.61
C LEU A 232 -2.55 -6.29 -1.79
N GLY A 233 -3.33 -6.57 -2.84
CA GLY A 233 -4.65 -5.97 -3.06
C GLY A 233 -4.68 -4.49 -3.45
N ARG A 234 -3.54 -3.87 -3.80
CA ARG A 234 -3.52 -2.53 -4.39
C ARG A 234 -3.91 -2.60 -5.86
N GLN A 235 -4.72 -1.66 -6.33
CA GLN A 235 -5.22 -1.65 -7.71
C GLN A 235 -5.08 -0.25 -8.31
N ALA A 236 -4.03 -0.04 -9.11
CA ALA A 236 -3.68 1.28 -9.65
C ALA A 236 -4.63 1.78 -10.76
N TYR A 237 -5.55 0.94 -11.23
CA TYR A 237 -6.48 1.28 -12.29
C TYR A 237 -7.80 0.52 -12.12
N ASP A 238 -8.86 1.03 -12.73
CA ASP A 238 -10.09 0.28 -12.91
C ASP A 238 -10.66 0.52 -14.31
N ILE A 239 -11.50 -0.41 -14.76
CA ILE A 239 -12.10 -0.42 -16.09
C ILE A 239 -13.56 0.01 -15.98
N ASN A 240 -14.01 0.87 -16.88
CA ASN A 240 -15.39 1.34 -16.84
C ASN A 240 -16.35 0.15 -17.04
N PRO A 241 -17.23 -0.16 -16.07
CA PRO A 241 -18.06 -1.38 -16.11
C PRO A 241 -19.14 -1.34 -17.21
N ARG A 242 -19.37 -0.18 -17.84
CA ARG A 242 -20.31 -0.01 -18.97
C ARG A 242 -19.60 0.06 -20.31
N LEU A 243 -18.38 0.56 -20.35
CA LEU A 243 -17.66 0.84 -21.58
C LEU A 243 -16.53 -0.16 -21.88
N GLY A 244 -16.08 -0.89 -20.86
CA GLY A 244 -15.03 -1.91 -20.92
C GLY A 244 -13.72 -1.31 -21.42
N ALA A 245 -13.10 -2.01 -22.36
CA ALA A 245 -11.94 -1.59 -23.13
C ALA A 245 -12.08 -0.28 -23.95
N ARG A 246 -13.04 0.61 -23.65
CA ARG A 246 -13.12 1.97 -24.21
C ARG A 246 -12.73 3.04 -23.20
N GLU A 247 -12.74 2.74 -21.91
CA GLU A 247 -12.40 3.73 -20.88
C GLU A 247 -11.87 3.05 -19.61
N ALA A 248 -10.66 3.41 -19.21
CA ALA A 248 -10.08 3.06 -17.93
C ALA A 248 -9.70 4.35 -17.17
N VAL A 249 -9.71 4.30 -15.84
CA VAL A 249 -9.07 5.33 -15.01
C VAL A 249 -7.85 4.71 -14.37
N VAL A 250 -6.72 5.40 -14.48
CA VAL A 250 -5.39 4.90 -14.10
C VAL A 250 -4.71 5.95 -13.22
N ILE A 251 -4.07 5.52 -12.15
CA ILE A 251 -3.16 6.33 -11.35
C ILE A 251 -1.79 6.29 -12.04
N CYS A 252 -1.40 7.40 -12.65
CA CYS A 252 -0.09 7.58 -13.31
C CYS A 252 0.71 8.64 -12.54
N GLY A 253 1.79 8.24 -11.87
CA GLY A 253 2.57 9.14 -11.02
C GLY A 253 1.71 9.82 -9.94
N HIS A 254 1.50 11.14 -10.10
CA HIS A 254 0.73 11.97 -9.16
C HIS A 254 -0.70 12.28 -9.62
N ASP A 255 -1.12 11.73 -10.76
CA ASP A 255 -2.37 12.10 -11.43
C ASP A 255 -3.32 10.91 -11.60
N LEU A 256 -4.63 11.18 -11.55
CA LEU A 256 -5.64 10.30 -12.13
C LEU A 256 -5.82 10.61 -13.61
N THR A 257 -5.75 9.59 -14.46
CA THR A 257 -5.81 9.71 -15.91
C THR A 257 -6.89 8.81 -16.49
N VAL A 258 -7.76 9.37 -17.32
CA VAL A 258 -8.67 8.59 -18.18
C VAL A 258 -7.92 8.15 -19.42
N VAL A 259 -8.03 6.87 -19.77
CA VAL A 259 -7.43 6.25 -20.96
C VAL A 259 -8.53 5.67 -21.84
N ASP A 260 -8.63 6.15 -23.09
CA ASP A 260 -9.49 5.57 -24.15
C ASP A 260 -8.65 4.64 -25.01
N LEU A 261 -8.92 3.32 -24.93
CA LEU A 261 -8.07 2.32 -25.57
C LEU A 261 -8.24 2.30 -27.09
N ARG A 262 -9.42 2.64 -27.61
CA ARG A 262 -9.67 2.64 -29.07
C ARG A 262 -8.96 3.79 -29.76
N LYS A 263 -8.83 4.92 -29.05
CA LYS A 263 -8.21 6.13 -29.60
C LYS A 263 -6.77 6.33 -29.11
N GLN A 264 -6.31 5.52 -28.16
CA GLN A 264 -5.06 5.71 -27.42
C GLN A 264 -4.92 7.16 -26.91
N LYS A 265 -6.04 7.72 -26.43
CA LYS A 265 -6.10 9.08 -25.92
C LYS A 265 -6.11 9.06 -24.40
N ARG A 266 -5.36 9.99 -23.82
CA ARG A 266 -5.24 10.16 -22.38
C ARG A 266 -5.71 11.55 -21.97
N ARG A 267 -6.34 11.64 -20.80
CA ARG A 267 -6.76 12.91 -20.20
C ARG A 267 -6.59 12.85 -18.69
N VAL A 268 -5.74 13.71 -18.17
CA VAL A 268 -5.60 13.92 -16.72
C VAL A 268 -6.89 14.52 -16.16
N ILE A 269 -7.36 13.97 -15.03
CA ILE A 269 -8.49 14.45 -14.26
C ILE A 269 -7.97 15.42 -13.20
N LYS A 270 -8.31 16.71 -13.33
CA LYS A 270 -7.89 17.74 -12.37
C LYS A 270 -8.74 17.66 -11.09
N THR A 271 -8.33 16.82 -10.16
CA THR A 271 -9.06 16.62 -8.89
C THR A 271 -8.69 17.63 -7.79
N GLY A 272 -7.52 18.27 -7.94
CA GLY A 272 -6.91 19.09 -6.89
C GLY A 272 -6.10 18.31 -5.85
N TYR A 273 -6.02 16.98 -5.93
CA TYR A 273 -5.14 16.13 -5.12
C TYR A 273 -3.85 15.80 -5.88
N THR A 274 -2.78 15.46 -5.15
CA THR A 274 -1.45 15.16 -5.72
C THR A 274 -0.94 13.78 -5.33
N THR A 275 -1.71 13.05 -4.55
CA THR A 275 -1.36 11.72 -4.06
C THR A 275 -2.61 10.87 -4.03
N TYR A 276 -2.48 9.66 -4.56
CA TYR A 276 -3.51 8.63 -4.57
C TYR A 276 -2.91 7.38 -3.95
N SER A 277 -3.71 6.65 -3.18
CA SER A 277 -3.25 5.48 -2.44
C SER A 277 -4.31 4.38 -2.47
N LEU A 278 -3.87 3.14 -2.20
CA LEU A 278 -4.66 1.90 -2.24
C LEU A 278 -5.14 1.53 -3.65
N GLY A 279 -5.89 2.40 -4.30
CA GLY A 279 -6.36 2.19 -5.67
C GLY A 279 -7.47 3.13 -6.10
N VAL A 280 -8.12 2.75 -7.20
CA VAL A 280 -9.27 3.45 -7.78
C VAL A 280 -10.35 2.43 -8.15
N ALA A 281 -11.63 2.80 -8.00
CA ALA A 281 -12.76 1.93 -8.34
C ALA A 281 -13.91 2.73 -8.97
N TYR A 282 -14.47 2.24 -10.07
CA TYR A 282 -15.62 2.82 -10.75
C TYR A 282 -16.92 2.61 -9.98
N SER A 283 -17.83 3.58 -10.10
CA SER A 283 -19.23 3.38 -9.78
C SER A 283 -19.86 2.36 -10.74
N LYS A 284 -20.91 1.66 -10.32
CA LYS A 284 -21.70 0.75 -11.19
C LYS A 284 -22.28 1.45 -12.44
N ALA A 285 -22.47 2.77 -12.36
CA ALA A 285 -22.95 3.57 -13.49
C ALA A 285 -21.82 3.94 -14.47
N GLY A 286 -20.55 3.85 -14.05
CA GLY A 286 -19.38 4.16 -14.88
C GLY A 286 -19.16 5.66 -15.10
N ASP A 287 -19.77 6.53 -14.29
CA ASP A 287 -19.69 7.99 -14.40
C ASP A 287 -18.78 8.64 -13.35
N LYS A 288 -18.46 7.89 -12.29
CA LYS A 288 -17.67 8.31 -11.15
C LYS A 288 -16.64 7.25 -10.80
N VAL A 289 -15.55 7.69 -10.16
CA VAL A 289 -14.59 6.81 -9.50
C VAL A 289 -14.44 7.19 -8.03
N TYR A 290 -14.07 6.22 -7.21
CA TYR A 290 -13.73 6.38 -5.81
C TYR A 290 -12.26 6.03 -5.61
N THR A 291 -11.55 6.84 -4.84
CA THR A 291 -10.12 6.62 -4.53
C THR A 291 -9.77 7.21 -3.17
N VAL A 292 -8.68 6.75 -2.56
CA VAL A 292 -8.12 7.42 -1.38
C VAL A 292 -7.06 8.42 -1.84
N ALA A 293 -7.32 9.70 -1.62
CA ALA A 293 -6.46 10.78 -2.06
C ALA A 293 -5.98 11.66 -0.90
N SER A 294 -4.85 12.34 -1.10
CA SER A 294 -4.28 13.32 -0.17
C SER A 294 -3.43 14.36 -0.93
N ASP A 295 -2.93 15.34 -0.20
CA ASP A 295 -1.86 16.22 -0.64
C ASP A 295 -1.07 16.74 0.57
N GLY A 296 -0.08 17.60 0.33
CA GLY A 296 0.79 18.14 1.37
C GLY A 296 0.08 18.94 2.48
N SER A 297 -1.21 19.27 2.34
CA SER A 297 -2.00 20.04 3.31
C SER A 297 -3.28 19.35 3.79
N ARG A 298 -3.63 18.20 3.22
CA ARG A 298 -4.89 17.50 3.52
C ARG A 298 -4.61 16.04 3.90
N HIS A 299 -5.16 15.62 5.03
CA HIS A 299 -5.19 14.22 5.43
C HIS A 299 -5.82 13.34 4.35
N ALA A 300 -5.39 12.08 4.30
CA ALA A 300 -5.96 11.05 3.45
C ALA A 300 -7.48 10.96 3.62
N ARG A 301 -8.18 10.80 2.52
CA ARG A 301 -9.64 10.83 2.47
C ARG A 301 -10.17 10.01 1.30
N LEU A 302 -11.35 9.43 1.48
CA LEU A 302 -12.08 8.80 0.39
C LEU A 302 -12.73 9.90 -0.44
N VAL A 303 -12.42 9.94 -1.73
CA VAL A 303 -12.89 10.95 -2.67
C VAL A 303 -13.72 10.29 -3.75
N GLU A 304 -14.92 10.83 -3.98
CA GLU A 304 -15.72 10.59 -5.18
C GLU A 304 -15.29 11.60 -6.26
N VAL A 305 -14.96 11.12 -7.45
CA VAL A 305 -14.54 11.94 -8.59
C VAL A 305 -15.46 11.69 -9.76
N GLU A 306 -16.11 12.74 -10.27
CA GLU A 306 -16.87 12.68 -11.52
C GLU A 306 -15.91 12.62 -12.71
N VAL A 307 -15.92 11.52 -13.47
CA VAL A 307 -14.86 11.19 -14.45
C VAL A 307 -14.76 12.23 -15.57
N ARG A 308 -15.91 12.78 -16.01
CA ARG A 308 -15.97 13.74 -17.13
C ARG A 308 -15.49 15.13 -16.74
N THR A 309 -15.93 15.63 -15.60
CA THR A 309 -15.69 17.02 -15.17
C THR A 309 -14.46 17.16 -14.28
N GLY A 310 -14.06 16.09 -13.60
CA GLY A 310 -13.06 16.10 -12.53
C GLY A 310 -13.56 16.69 -11.22
N ARG A 311 -14.86 17.00 -11.12
CA ARG A 311 -15.46 17.50 -9.88
C ARG A 311 -15.33 16.45 -8.79
N THR A 312 -14.83 16.87 -7.64
CA THR A 312 -14.60 15.99 -6.49
C THR A 312 -15.61 16.25 -5.39
N ARG A 313 -15.90 15.21 -4.61
CA ARG A 313 -16.63 15.26 -3.35
C ARG A 313 -15.89 14.38 -2.35
N ASP A 314 -15.57 14.94 -1.20
CA ASP A 314 -14.99 14.19 -0.09
C ASP A 314 -16.10 13.38 0.59
N VAL A 315 -15.89 12.06 0.69
CA VAL A 315 -16.85 11.11 1.27
C VAL A 315 -16.58 10.89 2.75
N SER A 316 -15.30 10.75 3.11
CA SER A 316 -14.81 10.63 4.49
C SER A 316 -13.33 11.02 4.55
N GLN A 317 -12.83 11.34 5.75
CA GLN A 317 -11.42 11.67 5.97
C GLN A 317 -10.84 10.88 7.14
N ALA A 318 -9.53 10.66 7.11
CA ALA A 318 -8.82 9.88 8.13
C ALA A 318 -8.73 10.62 9.49
N SER A 319 -8.78 11.96 9.47
CA SER A 319 -8.68 12.79 10.67
C SER A 319 -9.41 14.11 10.44
N ASP A 320 -10.10 14.58 11.48
CA ASP A 320 -10.71 15.91 11.56
C ASP A 320 -9.75 16.95 12.16
N ALA A 321 -8.52 16.56 12.50
CA ALA A 321 -7.52 17.48 13.02
C ALA A 321 -7.21 18.55 11.96
N GLU A 322 -7.38 19.81 12.34
CA GLU A 322 -6.99 20.93 11.50
C GLU A 322 -5.63 21.44 11.92
N VAL A 323 -4.71 21.51 10.97
CA VAL A 323 -3.43 22.21 11.12
C VAL A 323 -3.52 23.48 10.29
N GLU A 324 -3.31 24.64 10.92
CA GLU A 324 -3.31 25.90 10.20
C GLU A 324 -2.27 25.86 9.07
N LYS A 325 -2.69 26.22 7.85
CA LYS A 325 -1.86 26.13 6.63
C LYS A 325 -0.52 26.87 6.74
N GLY A 326 -0.44 27.88 7.61
CA GLY A 326 0.80 28.59 7.93
C GLY A 326 1.89 27.70 8.52
N TYR A 327 1.52 26.64 9.25
CA TYR A 327 2.44 25.71 9.91
C TYR A 327 2.86 24.52 9.03
N ILE A 328 2.15 24.27 7.94
CA ILE A 328 2.41 23.13 7.05
C ILE A 328 3.56 23.47 6.09
N SER A 329 4.70 22.78 6.24
CA SER A 329 5.79 22.88 5.26
C SER A 329 5.39 22.18 3.96
N THR A 330 5.45 22.91 2.85
CA THR A 330 5.11 22.37 1.53
C THR A 330 6.36 21.79 0.87
N ALA A 331 6.27 20.53 0.46
CA ALA A 331 7.34 19.84 -0.26
C ALA A 331 7.69 20.56 -1.56
N ARG A 332 9.00 20.72 -1.81
CA ARG A 332 9.53 21.10 -3.12
C ARG A 332 10.33 19.91 -3.66
N LEU A 333 9.93 19.37 -4.80
CA LEU A 333 10.74 18.36 -5.50
C LEU A 333 12.07 18.99 -5.90
N MET A 334 13.15 18.33 -5.52
CA MET A 334 14.53 18.69 -5.81
C MET A 334 15.19 17.56 -6.58
N GLN A 335 16.04 17.95 -7.52
CA GLN A 335 16.95 17.04 -8.22
C GLN A 335 18.38 17.46 -7.85
N PHE A 336 19.24 16.49 -7.55
CA PHE A 336 20.65 16.73 -7.25
C PHE A 336 21.53 15.66 -7.89
N PRO A 337 22.72 16.03 -8.40
CA PRO A 337 23.61 15.08 -9.05
C PRO A 337 24.18 14.06 -8.05
N THR A 338 24.37 12.83 -8.51
CA THR A 338 25.01 11.74 -7.76
C THR A 338 26.30 11.30 -8.45
N THR A 339 26.77 10.08 -8.20
CA THR A 339 27.96 9.50 -8.83
C THR A 339 27.69 9.15 -10.30
N GLN A 340 28.75 9.06 -11.11
CA GLN A 340 28.69 8.59 -12.51
C GLN A 340 27.80 9.40 -13.47
N GLY A 341 27.47 10.65 -13.13
CA GLY A 341 26.64 11.51 -13.97
C GLY A 341 25.14 11.32 -13.79
N ASP A 342 24.73 10.48 -12.83
CA ASP A 342 23.33 10.26 -12.48
C ASP A 342 22.76 11.38 -11.59
N PHE A 343 21.45 11.30 -11.34
CA PHE A 343 20.72 12.21 -10.47
C PHE A 343 19.86 11.45 -9.47
N ALA A 344 19.72 12.02 -8.28
CA ALA A 344 18.72 11.61 -7.30
C ALA A 344 17.65 12.69 -7.14
N TYR A 345 16.48 12.26 -6.73
CA TYR A 345 15.33 13.11 -6.44
C TYR A 345 15.01 13.06 -4.96
N GLY A 346 14.52 14.17 -4.41
CA GLY A 346 14.08 14.24 -3.02
C GLY A 346 13.13 15.41 -2.78
N TYR A 347 12.36 15.34 -1.70
CA TYR A 347 11.47 16.43 -1.31
C TYR A 347 12.12 17.30 -0.24
N LEU A 348 12.21 18.60 -0.51
CA LEU A 348 12.68 19.60 0.43
C LEU A 348 11.50 20.25 1.16
N TYR A 349 11.47 20.13 2.48
CA TYR A 349 10.50 20.79 3.36
C TYR A 349 11.18 21.97 4.06
N SER A 350 10.90 23.19 3.60
CA SER A 350 11.50 24.40 4.19
C SER A 350 10.71 24.90 5.41
N PRO A 351 11.37 25.37 6.48
CA PRO A 351 10.70 25.97 7.61
C PRO A 351 9.97 27.26 7.20
N LYS A 352 8.73 27.44 7.66
CA LYS A 352 7.88 28.59 7.32
C LYS A 352 8.27 29.87 8.06
N PHE A 353 8.68 29.74 9.33
CA PHE A 353 8.81 30.87 10.25
C PHE A 353 10.21 31.46 10.37
N LYS A 354 11.22 30.93 9.64
CA LYS A 354 12.58 31.47 9.65
C LYS A 354 13.14 31.57 8.23
N LYS A 355 13.02 32.78 7.65
CA LYS A 355 13.68 33.15 6.39
C LYS A 355 15.20 32.94 6.56
N ASN A 356 15.84 32.28 5.59
CA ASN A 356 17.28 31.93 5.55
C ASN A 356 17.77 30.83 6.50
N TYR A 357 16.90 30.15 7.27
CA TYR A 357 17.34 29.08 8.18
C TYR A 357 18.03 27.91 7.45
N MET A 358 17.50 27.53 6.28
CA MET A 358 18.10 26.49 5.43
C MET A 358 19.42 26.94 4.79
N GLU A 359 19.55 28.22 4.43
CA GLU A 359 20.83 28.77 3.96
C GLU A 359 21.90 28.74 5.04
N ALA A 360 21.52 28.94 6.31
CA ALA A 360 22.42 28.83 7.45
C ALA A 360 22.84 27.38 7.75
N LEU A 361 21.91 26.41 7.70
CA LEU A 361 22.17 25.00 8.04
C LEU A 361 23.00 24.26 6.98
N ILE A 362 22.58 24.35 5.71
CA ILE A 362 23.13 23.52 4.62
C ILE A 362 23.57 24.31 3.40
N GLY A 363 23.34 25.63 3.38
CA GLY A 363 23.71 26.51 2.26
C GLY A 363 22.68 26.50 1.14
N ASN A 364 22.63 27.62 0.40
CA ASN A 364 21.84 27.75 -0.82
C ASN A 364 22.27 26.70 -1.86
N LEU A 365 21.34 25.87 -2.35
CA LEU A 365 21.67 24.75 -3.23
C LEU A 365 22.40 25.19 -4.52
N ASP A 366 21.96 26.27 -5.16
CA ASP A 366 22.55 26.72 -6.43
C ASP A 366 23.98 27.22 -6.26
N ARG A 367 24.29 27.78 -5.09
CA ARG A 367 25.61 28.34 -4.76
C ARG A 367 26.52 27.37 -4.00
N HIS A 368 25.99 26.28 -3.44
CA HIS A 368 26.72 25.39 -2.53
C HIS A 368 26.50 23.91 -2.84
N LYS A 369 26.28 23.54 -4.11
CA LYS A 369 26.12 22.13 -4.56
C LYS A 369 27.19 21.20 -3.97
N ASP A 370 28.43 21.68 -3.87
CA ASP A 370 29.54 20.92 -3.30
C ASP A 370 29.31 20.49 -1.86
N ARG A 371 28.65 21.32 -1.01
CA ARG A 371 28.36 20.97 0.38
C ARG A 371 27.37 19.81 0.48
N TYR A 372 26.37 19.77 -0.39
CA TYR A 372 25.39 18.68 -0.47
C TYR A 372 26.06 17.38 -0.88
N VAL A 373 27.01 17.45 -1.82
CA VAL A 373 27.81 16.29 -2.26
C VAL A 373 28.76 15.80 -1.15
N THR A 374 29.48 16.70 -0.46
CA THR A 374 30.44 16.32 0.58
C THR A 374 29.81 15.82 1.88
N ARG A 375 28.60 16.28 2.22
CA ARG A 375 27.87 15.88 3.44
C ARG A 375 26.94 14.68 3.24
N SER A 376 26.93 14.08 2.05
CA SER A 376 26.14 12.88 1.77
C SER A 376 26.57 11.72 2.70
N PRO A 377 25.63 11.10 3.44
CA PRO A 377 25.92 9.95 4.32
C PRO A 377 26.60 8.79 3.58
N LEU A 378 26.32 8.64 2.28
CA LEU A 378 26.85 7.58 1.42
C LEU A 378 28.39 7.62 1.27
N ARG A 379 29.02 8.78 1.49
CA ARG A 379 30.49 8.97 1.35
C ARG A 379 31.24 8.97 2.68
N ASN A 380 30.54 8.83 3.81
CA ASN A 380 31.12 9.06 5.14
C ASN A 380 30.70 8.02 6.20
N TYR A 381 30.26 6.82 5.83
CA TYR A 381 29.72 5.84 6.79
C TYR A 381 30.74 5.37 7.86
N GLU A 382 32.04 5.31 7.53
CA GLU A 382 33.10 5.00 8.52
C GLU A 382 33.39 6.17 9.50
N ARG A 383 32.90 7.37 9.17
CA ARG A 383 33.03 8.60 9.97
C ARG A 383 31.75 8.95 10.72
N LEU A 384 30.86 7.98 10.96
CA LEU A 384 29.66 8.20 11.75
C LEU A 384 30.07 8.54 13.19
N GLU A 385 30.11 9.85 13.47
CA GLU A 385 30.48 10.52 14.72
C GLU A 385 29.32 11.38 15.26
N VAL A 386 28.09 11.06 14.87
CA VAL A 386 26.91 11.85 15.23
C VAL A 386 26.06 11.13 16.28
N PRO A 387 25.38 11.89 17.16
CA PRO A 387 24.38 11.33 18.07
C PRO A 387 23.29 10.55 17.33
N MET A 388 22.82 9.44 17.90
CA MET A 388 21.76 8.61 17.30
C MET A 388 20.70 8.16 18.31
N ILE A 389 19.44 8.20 17.91
CA ILE A 389 18.34 7.55 18.62
C ILE A 389 17.80 6.39 17.78
N PHE A 390 17.52 5.27 18.43
CA PHE A 390 17.01 4.04 17.83
C PHE A 390 15.64 3.68 18.40
N PHE A 391 14.74 3.21 17.54
CA PHE A 391 13.42 2.69 17.89
C PHE A 391 13.25 1.30 17.29
N HIS A 392 12.73 0.35 18.05
CA HIS A 392 12.51 -1.01 17.55
C HIS A 392 11.29 -1.67 18.17
N GLY A 393 10.57 -2.51 17.43
CA GLY A 393 9.49 -3.34 17.95
C GLY A 393 10.03 -4.68 18.43
N ALA A 394 9.67 -5.13 19.63
CA ALA A 394 10.19 -6.39 20.17
C ALA A 394 9.76 -7.62 19.34
N ASN A 395 8.65 -7.52 18.62
CA ASN A 395 8.08 -8.59 17.79
C ASN A 395 8.39 -8.41 16.29
N ASP A 396 9.41 -7.61 15.94
CA ASP A 396 9.84 -7.43 14.55
C ASP A 396 10.42 -8.74 13.98
N LYS A 397 9.71 -9.32 13.01
CA LYS A 397 10.10 -10.55 12.30
C LYS A 397 10.88 -10.28 11.02
N VAL A 398 10.96 -9.03 10.57
CA VAL A 398 11.66 -8.60 9.35
C VAL A 398 13.09 -8.22 9.67
N VAL A 399 13.30 -7.47 10.76
CA VAL A 399 14.62 -7.03 11.22
C VAL A 399 14.85 -7.44 12.69
N PRO A 400 15.79 -8.35 12.97
CA PRO A 400 16.09 -8.77 14.34
C PRO A 400 16.58 -7.60 15.21
N PRO A 401 16.08 -7.46 16.47
CA PRO A 401 16.47 -6.38 17.37
C PRO A 401 17.99 -6.29 17.66
N ASP A 402 18.71 -7.40 17.54
CA ASP A 402 20.14 -7.46 17.81
C ASP A 402 20.98 -6.64 16.83
N GLN A 403 20.50 -6.46 15.59
CA GLN A 403 21.19 -5.60 14.62
C GLN A 403 21.19 -4.14 15.09
N VAL A 404 20.04 -3.65 15.53
CA VAL A 404 19.88 -2.28 16.06
C VAL A 404 20.63 -2.11 17.37
N ARG A 405 20.59 -3.11 18.25
CA ARG A 405 21.37 -3.13 19.50
C ARG A 405 22.88 -3.06 19.26
N GLY A 406 23.37 -3.75 18.22
CA GLY A 406 24.77 -3.67 17.78
C GLY A 406 25.18 -2.25 17.40
N MET A 407 24.35 -1.56 16.61
CA MET A 407 24.59 -0.15 16.24
C MET A 407 24.56 0.78 17.45
N TYR A 408 23.56 0.63 18.34
CA TYR A 408 23.48 1.42 19.57
C TYR A 408 24.74 1.27 20.44
N ASN A 409 25.22 0.04 20.63
CA ASN A 409 26.45 -0.22 21.37
C ASN A 409 27.69 0.40 20.69
N LEU A 410 27.77 0.35 19.35
CA LEU A 410 28.85 0.98 18.60
C LEU A 410 28.88 2.51 18.75
N VAL A 411 27.72 3.17 18.81
CA VAL A 411 27.65 4.62 19.04
C VAL A 411 28.15 4.95 20.44
N LYS A 412 27.76 4.15 21.45
CA LYS A 412 28.23 4.31 22.83
C LYS A 412 29.72 4.04 23.04
N THR A 413 30.31 3.05 22.35
CA THR A 413 31.77 2.84 22.47
C THR A 413 32.57 4.02 21.95
N LYS A 414 31.97 4.84 21.06
CA LYS A 414 32.53 6.11 20.59
C LYS A 414 32.24 7.30 21.50
N GLN A 415 31.59 7.11 22.66
CA GLN A 415 31.23 8.16 23.62
C GLN A 415 30.25 9.21 23.05
N LEU A 416 29.46 8.82 22.05
CA LEU A 416 28.50 9.70 21.39
C LEU A 416 27.12 9.56 22.05
N PRO A 417 26.36 10.66 22.17
CA PRO A 417 25.00 10.60 22.72
C PRO A 417 24.12 9.61 21.95
N ALA A 418 23.61 8.61 22.66
CA ALA A 418 22.80 7.54 22.09
C ALA A 418 21.57 7.22 22.95
N ALA A 419 20.44 7.00 22.31
CA ALA A 419 19.21 6.51 22.96
C ALA A 419 18.66 5.30 22.23
N PHE A 420 18.05 4.36 22.95
CA PHE A 420 17.41 3.18 22.36
C PHE A 420 16.12 2.86 23.10
N ILE A 421 15.00 2.85 22.36
CA ILE A 421 13.69 2.47 22.87
C ILE A 421 13.21 1.22 22.13
N VAL A 422 12.80 0.21 22.89
CA VAL A 422 12.13 -0.99 22.39
C VAL A 422 10.68 -0.96 22.84
N PHE A 423 9.75 -1.20 21.92
CA PHE A 423 8.32 -1.29 22.19
C PHE A 423 7.90 -2.76 22.22
N ASP A 424 7.49 -3.25 23.39
CA ASP A 424 7.25 -4.69 23.63
C ASP A 424 6.09 -5.26 22.80
N ASP A 425 5.07 -4.43 22.52
CA ASP A 425 3.85 -4.85 21.80
C ASP A 425 3.87 -4.48 20.30
N GLU A 426 5.01 -4.10 19.75
CA GLU A 426 5.12 -3.67 18.34
C GLU A 426 5.96 -4.64 17.49
N GLY A 427 5.62 -4.69 16.19
CA GLY A 427 6.39 -5.42 15.18
C GLY A 427 7.26 -4.50 14.32
N HIS A 428 7.47 -4.88 13.05
CA HIS A 428 8.27 -4.11 12.10
C HIS A 428 7.69 -2.72 11.78
N VAL A 429 6.36 -2.61 11.81
CA VAL A 429 5.64 -1.34 11.62
C VAL A 429 4.92 -1.02 12.93
N PHE A 430 5.14 0.17 13.47
CA PHE A 430 4.43 0.60 14.67
C PHE A 430 2.96 0.89 14.35
N THR A 431 2.06 0.24 15.07
CA THR A 431 0.61 0.31 14.85
C THR A 431 -0.15 0.92 16.02
N HIS A 432 0.37 0.81 17.25
CA HIS A 432 -0.26 1.40 18.40
C HIS A 432 0.02 2.90 18.47
N ARG A 433 -1.04 3.65 18.79
CA ARG A 433 -0.99 5.11 18.91
C ARG A 433 0.04 5.55 19.95
N ASP A 434 0.13 4.85 21.07
CA ASP A 434 0.99 5.24 22.19
C ASP A 434 2.47 5.04 21.83
N SER A 435 2.81 3.94 21.13
CA SER A 435 4.16 3.71 20.61
C SER A 435 4.57 4.79 19.61
N LEU A 436 3.68 5.13 18.66
CA LEU A 436 3.92 6.19 17.67
C LEU A 436 4.11 7.55 18.34
N SER A 437 3.24 7.91 19.29
CA SER A 437 3.35 9.17 20.05
C SER A 437 4.67 9.22 20.81
N ARG A 438 5.02 8.13 21.51
CA ARG A 438 6.24 8.05 22.29
C ARG A 438 7.49 8.13 21.43
N ALA A 439 7.51 7.47 20.28
CA ALA A 439 8.63 7.53 19.34
C ALA A 439 8.86 8.97 18.84
N LEU A 440 7.79 9.68 18.44
CA LEU A 440 7.87 11.06 17.98
C LEU A 440 8.30 12.03 19.09
N GLU A 441 7.77 11.88 20.30
CA GLU A 441 8.17 12.69 21.46
C GLU A 441 9.64 12.46 21.82
N ALA A 442 10.09 11.20 21.84
CA ALA A 442 11.47 10.85 22.15
C ALA A 442 12.44 11.35 21.07
N GLU A 443 12.07 11.26 19.79
CA GLU A 443 12.85 11.82 18.68
C GLU A 443 13.01 13.33 18.84
N PHE A 444 11.91 14.04 19.11
CA PHE A 444 11.95 15.49 19.32
C PHE A 444 12.76 15.90 20.55
N TYR A 445 12.59 15.20 21.68
CA TYR A 445 13.38 15.43 22.89
C TYR A 445 14.87 15.17 22.64
N PHE A 446 15.21 14.09 21.93
CA PHE A 446 16.59 13.78 21.57
C PHE A 446 17.23 14.90 20.74
N PHE A 447 16.51 15.41 19.72
CA PHE A 447 16.98 16.56 18.95
C PHE A 447 17.12 17.83 19.79
N ALA A 448 16.22 18.05 20.75
CA ALA A 448 16.30 19.18 21.67
C ALA A 448 17.57 19.16 22.51
N MET A 449 17.94 17.99 23.04
CA MET A 449 19.16 17.81 23.81
C MET A 449 20.41 17.94 22.93
N VAL A 450 20.43 17.28 21.76
CA VAL A 450 21.59 17.27 20.85
C VAL A 450 21.84 18.65 20.23
N PHE A 451 20.79 19.36 19.82
CA PHE A 451 20.89 20.70 19.24
C PHE A 451 20.81 21.83 20.28
N ASN A 452 20.73 21.48 21.57
CA ASN A 452 20.73 22.39 22.71
C ASN A 452 19.67 23.49 22.61
N PHE A 453 18.41 23.09 22.41
CA PHE A 453 17.26 24.00 22.48
C PHE A 453 16.21 23.46 23.46
N THR A 454 15.44 24.36 24.06
CA THR A 454 14.33 24.00 24.95
C THR A 454 13.07 23.73 24.12
N PRO A 455 12.46 22.54 24.20
CA PRO A 455 11.14 22.28 23.64
C PRO A 455 10.11 23.29 24.16
N ALA A 456 9.19 23.72 23.30
CA ALA A 456 8.10 24.60 23.73
C ALA A 456 7.07 23.85 24.59
N ASP A 457 6.87 22.56 24.30
CA ASP A 457 5.95 21.67 25.00
C ASP A 457 6.71 20.80 26.02
N ILE A 458 5.99 20.36 27.05
CA ILE A 458 6.49 19.32 27.97
C ILE A 458 6.46 17.99 27.21
N VAL A 459 7.64 17.47 26.89
CA VAL A 459 7.80 16.18 26.23
C VAL A 459 8.49 15.19 27.16
N SER A 460 8.06 13.94 27.09
CA SER A 460 8.60 12.84 27.90
C SER A 460 10.09 12.66 27.63
N ASP A 461 10.91 12.63 28.67
CA ASP A 461 12.36 12.50 28.56
C ASP A 461 12.78 11.14 27.96
N VAL A 462 14.02 11.05 27.47
CA VAL A 462 14.64 9.78 27.07
C VAL A 462 16.02 9.67 27.71
N SER A 463 16.37 8.47 28.16
CA SER A 463 17.72 8.19 28.67
C SER A 463 18.73 8.25 27.52
N ILE A 464 19.64 9.21 27.59
CA ILE A 464 20.72 9.38 26.61
C ILE A 464 22.01 8.89 27.28
N GLY A 465 22.55 7.79 26.78
CA GLY A 465 23.85 7.28 27.19
C GLY A 465 24.97 7.94 26.40
N HIS A 466 26.16 7.97 27.00
CA HIS A 466 27.42 8.24 26.31
C HIS A 466 28.20 6.94 26.16
#